data_AF-A0A315DME3-F1
#
_entry.id   AF-A0A315DME3-F1
#
_cell.length_a   1.000
_cell.length_b   1.000
_cell.length_c   1.000
_cell.angle_alpha   90.00
_cell.angle_beta   90.00
_cell.angle_gamma   90.00
#
_symmetry.space_group_name_H-M   'P 1'
#
loop_
_entity.id
_entity.type
_entity.pdbx_description
1 polymer ?
#
loop_
_entity_poly.entity_id
_entity_poly.type
_entity_poly.pdbx_seq_one_letter_code
_entity_poly.pdbx_strand_id
1 'polypeptide(L)'
;MRRFLAICLALGMTIPAWAGIEYHFKEGAICDPQSGFCADHMGVSVGLTKLYLGEKAERKLMAEIGKVGSENFDPTIFTMRGGLTCSTQEKQCWTSKARDKPYKKATHTLFGK
;
A
#
# COMPACT_ATOMS: atom_id res chain seq x y z
N MET A 1 59.49 -18.91 -5.84
CA MET A 1 58.16 -18.81 -6.50
C MET A 1 57.08 -18.92 -5.44
N ARG A 2 56.52 -17.80 -4.98
CA ARG A 2 55.56 -17.76 -3.86
C ARG A 2 54.18 -17.44 -4.45
N ARG A 3 53.35 -18.47 -4.57
CA ARG A 3 51.97 -18.37 -5.06
C ARG A 3 51.15 -17.61 -4.02
N PHE A 4 50.70 -16.41 -4.34
CA PHE A 4 49.73 -15.68 -3.52
C PHE A 4 48.34 -16.26 -3.81
N LEU A 5 47.79 -16.99 -2.84
CA LEU A 5 46.36 -17.31 -2.80
C LEU A 5 45.60 -16.02 -2.46
N ALA A 6 44.90 -15.46 -3.45
CA ALA A 6 43.91 -14.42 -3.23
C ALA A 6 42.64 -15.07 -2.67
N ILE A 7 42.45 -14.97 -1.36
CA ILE A 7 41.20 -15.32 -0.68
C ILE A 7 40.26 -14.12 -0.83
N CYS A 8 39.31 -14.20 -1.75
CA CYS A 8 38.19 -13.27 -1.81
C CYS A 8 37.24 -13.58 -0.63
N LEU A 9 37.37 -12.83 0.48
CA LEU A 9 36.33 -12.77 1.50
C LEU A 9 35.07 -12.16 0.86
N ALA A 10 34.10 -13.00 0.52
CA ALA A 10 32.74 -12.57 0.26
C ALA A 10 32.12 -12.08 1.58
N LEU A 11 32.30 -10.79 1.87
CA LEU A 11 31.50 -10.07 2.85
C LEU A 11 30.04 -10.17 2.41
N GLY A 12 29.27 -11.03 3.08
CA GLY A 12 27.83 -11.11 2.89
C GLY A 12 27.22 -9.75 3.19
N MET A 13 26.84 -9.03 2.15
CA MET A 13 26.03 -7.83 2.27
C MET A 13 24.66 -8.26 2.77
N THR A 14 24.45 -8.20 4.08
CA THR A 14 23.10 -8.28 4.66
C THR A 14 22.39 -7.01 4.27
N ILE A 15 21.57 -7.06 3.21
CA ILE A 15 20.70 -5.95 2.85
C ILE A 15 19.73 -5.79 4.02
N PRO A 16 19.75 -4.70 4.79
CA PRO A 16 18.76 -4.50 5.83
C PRO A 16 17.41 -4.34 5.13
N ALA A 17 16.48 -5.26 5.41
CA ALA A 17 15.11 -5.21 4.91
C ALA A 17 14.31 -4.12 5.67
N TRP A 18 14.76 -2.87 5.60
CA TRP A 18 13.98 -1.73 6.04
C TRP A 18 13.22 -1.22 4.82
N ALA A 19 12.30 -2.04 4.33
CA ALA A 19 11.31 -1.58 3.38
C ALA A 19 10.40 -0.59 4.13
N GLY A 20 10.74 0.70 4.04
CA GLY A 20 9.95 1.78 4.63
C GLY A 20 8.50 1.73 4.15
N ILE A 21 7.60 2.33 4.92
CA ILE A 21 6.21 2.53 4.49
C ILE A 21 6.24 3.47 3.29
N GLU A 22 5.86 2.96 2.12
CA GLU A 22 5.86 3.72 0.88
C GLU A 22 4.43 3.82 0.33
N TYR A 23 3.81 4.97 0.55
CA TYR A 23 2.53 5.31 -0.09
C TYR A 23 2.78 6.11 -1.36
N HIS A 24 2.14 5.71 -2.45
CA HIS A 24 2.18 6.43 -3.72
C HIS A 24 0.95 7.32 -3.82
N PHE A 25 1.14 8.63 -3.65
CA PHE A 25 0.08 9.61 -3.85
C PHE A 25 -0.02 9.95 -5.34
N LYS A 26 -1.21 9.81 -5.89
CA LYS A 26 -1.59 10.21 -7.25
C LYS A 26 -2.68 11.28 -7.16
N GLU A 27 -3.03 11.86 -8.30
CA GLU A 27 -4.17 12.78 -8.35
C GLU A 27 -5.45 12.01 -8.03
N GLY A 28 -6.10 12.34 -6.91
CA GLY A 28 -7.34 11.70 -6.46
C GLY A 28 -7.20 10.28 -5.91
N ALA A 29 -5.98 9.73 -5.79
CA ALA A 29 -5.79 8.34 -5.38
C ALA A 29 -4.54 8.14 -4.51
N ILE A 30 -4.59 7.10 -3.67
CA ILE A 30 -3.44 6.63 -2.89
C ILE A 30 -3.28 5.15 -3.17
N CYS A 31 -2.06 4.75 -3.51
CA CYS A 31 -1.69 3.36 -3.70
C CYS A 31 -0.72 2.91 -2.63
N ASP A 32 -0.91 1.68 -2.17
CA ASP A 32 0.01 0.97 -1.31
C ASP A 32 0.50 -0.27 -2.06
N PRO A 33 1.66 -0.19 -2.73
CA PRO A 33 2.23 -1.33 -3.47
C PRO A 33 2.46 -2.55 -2.58
N GLN A 34 2.70 -2.28 -1.31
CA GLN A 34 3.02 -3.26 -0.31
C GLN A 34 1.76 -4.05 0.11
N SER A 35 0.63 -3.38 0.37
CA SER A 35 -0.68 -4.06 0.54
C SER A 35 -1.27 -4.57 -0.77
N GLY A 36 -0.86 -3.99 -1.90
CA GLY A 36 -1.25 -4.43 -3.23
C GLY A 36 -2.58 -3.87 -3.73
N PHE A 37 -2.99 -2.69 -3.26
CA PHE A 37 -4.21 -2.03 -3.74
C PHE A 37 -4.07 -0.51 -3.79
N CYS A 38 -4.91 0.11 -4.60
CA CYS A 38 -5.13 1.55 -4.65
C CYS A 38 -6.56 1.89 -4.20
N ALA A 39 -6.74 3.10 -3.68
CA ALA A 39 -8.03 3.63 -3.31
C ALA A 39 -8.17 5.09 -3.74
N ASP A 40 -9.40 5.50 -4.01
CA ASP A 40 -9.79 6.88 -4.32
C ASP A 40 -10.91 7.35 -3.36
N HIS A 41 -11.57 8.46 -3.72
CA HIS A 41 -12.70 9.03 -2.99
C HIS A 41 -13.92 8.09 -2.85
N MET A 42 -14.05 7.07 -3.70
CA MET A 42 -15.11 6.07 -3.66
C MET A 42 -14.73 4.82 -2.87
N GLY A 43 -13.42 4.56 -2.67
CA GLY A 43 -12.93 3.47 -1.84
C GLY A 43 -11.82 2.66 -2.53
N VAL A 44 -11.62 1.41 -2.09
CA VAL A 44 -10.69 0.48 -2.74
C VAL A 44 -11.10 0.24 -4.19
N SER A 45 -10.17 0.46 -5.13
CA SER A 45 -10.45 0.44 -6.57
C SER A 45 -9.60 -0.59 -7.30
N VAL A 46 -10.25 -1.59 -7.89
CA VAL A 46 -9.62 -2.61 -8.74
C VAL A 46 -9.00 -1.99 -9.99
N GLY A 47 -9.72 -1.04 -10.61
CA GLY A 47 -9.25 -0.35 -11.82
C GLY A 47 -7.98 0.47 -11.57
N LEU A 48 -7.93 1.24 -10.47
CA LEU A 48 -6.73 2.00 -10.11
C LEU A 48 -5.59 1.08 -9.67
N THR A 49 -5.91 -0.02 -9.01
CA THR A 49 -4.93 -1.06 -8.66
C THR A 49 -4.26 -1.62 -9.91
N LYS A 50 -5.03 -1.97 -10.93
CA LYS A 50 -4.49 -2.39 -12.23
C LYS A 50 -3.64 -1.30 -12.87
N LEU A 51 -4.16 -0.07 -12.91
CA LEU A 51 -3.52 1.06 -13.57
C LEU A 51 -2.15 1.41 -12.98
N TYR A 52 -2.02 1.41 -11.65
CA TYR A 52 -0.80 1.87 -10.98
C TYR A 52 0.10 0.76 -10.44
N LEU A 53 -0.46 -0.40 -10.10
CA LEU A 53 0.28 -1.54 -9.52
C LEU A 53 0.34 -2.75 -10.46
N GLY A 54 -0.34 -2.70 -11.60
CA GLY A 54 -0.32 -3.72 -12.64
C GLY A 54 -1.28 -4.89 -12.40
N GLU A 55 -1.43 -5.74 -13.42
CA GLU A 55 -2.40 -6.83 -13.42
C GLU A 55 -2.18 -7.88 -12.33
N LYS A 56 -0.93 -8.08 -11.89
CA LYS A 56 -0.64 -9.01 -10.80
C LYS A 56 -1.29 -8.55 -9.49
N ALA A 57 -1.25 -7.25 -9.21
CA ALA A 57 -1.90 -6.67 -8.03
C ALA A 57 -3.43 -6.73 -8.16
N GLU A 58 -3.96 -6.39 -9.34
CA GLU A 58 -5.39 -6.51 -9.66
C GLU A 58 -5.93 -7.93 -9.37
N ARG A 59 -5.28 -8.96 -9.94
CA ARG A 59 -5.70 -10.37 -9.75
C ARG A 59 -5.63 -10.78 -8.28
N LYS A 60 -4.61 -10.32 -7.54
CA LYS A 60 -4.49 -10.60 -6.11
C LYS A 60 -5.62 -9.95 -5.33
N LEU A 61 -5.90 -8.67 -5.57
CA LEU A 61 -7.00 -7.95 -4.92
C LEU A 61 -8.34 -8.64 -5.20
N MET A 62 -8.63 -8.97 -6.46
CA MET A 62 -9.85 -9.70 -6.84
C MET A 62 -9.94 -11.07 -6.14
N ALA A 63 -8.82 -11.79 -5.99
CA ALA A 63 -8.80 -13.05 -5.26
C ALA A 63 -9.09 -12.87 -3.77
N GLU A 64 -8.56 -11.82 -3.12
CA GLU A 64 -8.88 -11.52 -1.71
C GLU A 64 -10.35 -11.13 -1.54
N ILE A 65 -10.91 -10.32 -2.44
CA ILE A 65 -12.35 -10.00 -2.47
C ILE A 65 -13.17 -11.29 -2.64
N GLY A 66 -12.75 -12.18 -3.54
CA GLY A 66 -13.42 -13.47 -3.77
C GLY A 66 -13.42 -14.40 -2.57
N LYS A 67 -12.39 -14.35 -1.70
CA LYS A 67 -12.33 -15.17 -0.47
C LYS A 67 -13.37 -14.75 0.57
N VAL A 68 -13.65 -13.45 0.68
CA VAL A 68 -14.66 -12.93 1.61
C VAL A 68 -16.05 -12.87 0.98
N GLY A 69 -16.12 -12.81 -0.35
CA GLY A 69 -17.33 -12.60 -1.13
C GLY A 69 -17.62 -11.11 -1.31
N SER A 70 -18.09 -10.73 -2.50
CA SER A 70 -18.34 -9.33 -2.86
C SER A 70 -19.35 -8.63 -1.96
N GLU A 71 -20.30 -9.36 -1.37
CA GLU A 71 -21.29 -8.81 -0.43
C GLU A 71 -20.69 -8.48 0.95
N ASN A 72 -19.59 -9.14 1.33
CA ASN A 72 -18.91 -8.92 2.62
C ASN A 72 -17.68 -8.02 2.49
N PHE A 73 -17.34 -7.60 1.28
CA PHE A 73 -16.23 -6.69 1.04
C PHE A 73 -16.72 -5.25 1.12
N ASP A 74 -16.32 -4.53 2.17
CA ASP A 74 -16.58 -3.09 2.29
C ASP A 74 -15.39 -2.30 1.71
N PRO A 75 -15.51 -1.67 0.53
CA PRO A 75 -14.45 -0.85 -0.05
C PRO A 75 -14.35 0.53 0.61
N THR A 76 -15.34 0.94 1.42
CA THR A 76 -15.50 2.32 1.93
C THR A 76 -14.64 2.60 3.14
N ILE A 77 -14.20 1.57 3.86
CA ILE A 77 -13.22 1.66 4.93
C ILE A 77 -12.05 0.74 4.67
N PHE A 78 -10.85 1.32 4.61
CA PHE A 78 -9.66 0.58 4.26
C PHE A 78 -8.47 1.03 5.08
N THR A 79 -7.52 0.11 5.26
CA THR A 79 -6.27 0.37 5.96
C THR A 79 -5.10 -0.11 5.12
N MET A 80 -4.14 0.79 4.90
CA MET A 80 -2.90 0.51 4.21
C MET A 80 -1.81 0.04 5.19
N ARG A 81 -0.75 -0.57 4.65
CA ARG A 81 0.44 -0.99 5.38
C ARG A 81 1.09 0.23 6.03
N GLY A 82 1.33 0.16 7.32
CA GLY A 82 1.77 1.31 8.11
C GLY A 82 0.65 2.01 8.87
N GLY A 83 -0.59 1.55 8.71
CA GLY A 83 -1.71 1.97 9.56
C GLY A 83 -2.51 3.16 9.04
N LEU A 84 -2.22 3.71 7.86
CA LEU A 84 -3.08 4.72 7.23
C LEU A 84 -4.47 4.12 7.01
N THR A 85 -5.45 4.61 7.74
CA THR A 85 -6.85 4.18 7.64
C THR A 85 -7.66 5.33 7.04
N CYS A 86 -8.55 5.05 6.11
CA CYS A 86 -9.45 6.04 5.50
C CYS A 86 -10.89 5.52 5.47
N SER A 87 -11.83 6.45 5.57
CA SER A 87 -13.27 6.22 5.44
C SER A 87 -13.86 7.18 4.42
N THR A 88 -14.52 6.66 3.39
CA THR A 88 -15.18 7.48 2.36
C THR A 88 -16.48 8.11 2.87
N GLN A 89 -17.12 7.45 3.84
CA GLN A 89 -18.31 7.97 4.52
C GLN A 89 -17.97 9.19 5.39
N GLU A 90 -16.88 9.11 6.16
CA GLU A 90 -16.41 10.22 7.00
C GLU A 90 -15.63 11.27 6.18
N LYS A 91 -15.21 10.92 4.97
CA LYS A 91 -14.34 11.72 4.09
C LYS A 91 -13.08 12.16 4.83
N GLN A 92 -12.43 11.20 5.49
CA GLN A 92 -11.30 11.44 6.39
C GLN A 92 -10.33 10.24 6.40
N CYS A 93 -9.04 10.55 6.55
CA CYS A 93 -7.99 9.58 6.79
C CYS A 93 -7.27 9.85 8.13
N TRP A 94 -6.66 8.81 8.68
CA TRP A 94 -5.90 8.85 9.94
C TRP A 94 -4.58 8.13 9.81
N THR A 95 -3.62 8.49 10.65
CA THR A 95 -2.27 7.91 10.63
C THR A 95 -2.20 6.50 11.20
N SER A 96 -3.28 6.01 11.83
CA SER A 96 -3.33 4.70 12.47
C SER A 96 -4.72 4.04 12.33
N LYS A 97 -4.75 2.72 12.56
CA LYS A 97 -5.98 1.93 12.65
C LYS A 97 -6.94 2.40 13.74
N ALA A 98 -6.41 2.98 14.81
CA ALA A 98 -7.22 3.49 15.92
C ALA A 98 -7.96 4.78 15.57
N ARG A 99 -7.66 5.40 14.41
CA ARG A 99 -8.27 6.65 13.93
C ARG A 99 -8.13 7.81 14.92
N ASP A 100 -7.00 7.84 15.63
CA ASP A 100 -6.67 8.78 16.68
C ASP A 100 -6.19 10.14 16.15
N LYS A 101 -5.39 10.13 15.07
CA LYS A 101 -4.78 11.34 14.51
C LYS A 101 -5.10 11.51 13.02
N PRO A 102 -5.77 12.61 12.62
CA PRO A 102 -6.01 12.97 11.23
C PRO A 102 -4.73 12.96 10.37
N TYR A 103 -4.81 12.36 9.19
CA TYR A 103 -3.76 12.44 8.18
C TYR A 103 -4.17 13.37 7.04
N LYS A 104 -3.89 14.67 7.23
CA LYS A 104 -4.27 15.76 6.31
C LYS A 104 -3.90 15.51 4.85
N LYS A 105 -2.67 15.07 4.54
CA LYS A 105 -2.25 14.82 3.15
C LYS A 105 -3.15 13.78 2.47
N ALA A 106 -3.40 12.65 3.14
CA ALA A 106 -4.24 11.59 2.60
C ALA A 106 -5.71 12.03 2.48
N THR A 107 -6.24 12.70 3.52
CA THR A 107 -7.58 13.29 3.49
C THR A 107 -7.74 14.25 2.31
N HIS A 108 -6.77 15.14 2.10
CA HIS A 108 -6.79 16.10 1.00
C HIS A 108 -6.73 15.41 -0.36
N THR A 109 -5.81 14.46 -0.53
CA THR A 109 -5.66 13.71 -1.79
C THR A 109 -6.95 12.98 -2.19
N LEU A 110 -7.65 12.37 -1.23
CA LEU A 110 -8.86 11.59 -1.55
C LEU A 110 -10.13 12.44 -1.55
N PHE A 111 -10.24 13.46 -0.71
CA PHE A 111 -11.53 14.12 -0.46
C PHE A 111 -11.51 15.64 -0.64
N GLY A 112 -10.34 16.23 -0.95
CA GLY A 112 -10.19 17.67 -1.14
C GLY A 112 -10.37 18.52 0.12
N LYS A 113 -10.32 17.92 1.31
CA LYS A 113 -10.46 18.59 2.61
C LYS A 113 -9.12 18.95 3.25
#